data_AF-A0A970CQV6-F1
#
_entry.id   AF-A0A970CQV6-F1
#
_cell.length_a   1.000
_cell.length_b   1.000
_cell.length_c   1.000
_cell.angle_alpha   90.00
_cell.angle_beta   90.00
_cell.angle_gamma   90.00
#
_symmetry.space_group_name_H-M   'P 1'
#
loop_
_entity.id
_entity.type
_entity.pdbx_description
1 polymer ?
#
loop_
_entity_poly.entity_id
_entity_poly.type
_entity_poly.pdbx_seq_one_letter_code
_entity_poly.pdbx_strand_id
1 'polypeptide(L)'
;AGIITAVRDGSANITVTTFNGYEATIKVYVTAKQIPVITNGIYFKKPDGWGSDINIYMFSGSKSVGKAWPGSKMIDLGDGIYGYEYTSTDKELMVIFSDGNGNQTADFEFVNSGYYDVSGYIKTVDTNGVVYFKYVDTEGNILDIQKLSGKTGEKYTSEAKTFNGYKLQTIPENASGTFGDNTTEVIYVYTKTTSDAKSGWVNTGDSRYYYEDGKVVTGWKSINGKQYYFNTSGVMQTSKWISGKYYVKADGTMATSEFVDNNKYYVDANGKWVKSTGLIKINSKMYYFSNGVVQTSTWKKVGGKWYYFDTSGVMQTSKWISSTYYVKADGTMATSEFVDNNKCYVDANGKWVKSTQWLEINSKRYYMTSGNIQQSKWVKINNKWYYFDTSGVMQTSKWISGQYYVKSDGKMATSEWVDGGKYYVGSDGKWIKGYQK
;
A
#
# COMPACT_ATOMS: atom_id res chain seq x y z
N ALA A 1 1.45 36.73 -8.68
CA ALA A 1 0.68 37.56 -9.62
C ALA A 1 1.31 37.42 -10.99
N GLY A 2 0.53 37.04 -12.01
CA GLY A 2 0.97 36.98 -13.40
C GLY A 2 -0.08 37.65 -14.27
N ILE A 3 0.33 38.43 -15.26
CA ILE A 3 -0.55 39.01 -16.26
C ILE A 3 -0.62 38.01 -17.42
N ILE A 4 -1.81 37.53 -17.74
CA ILE A 4 -2.05 36.75 -18.95
C ILE A 4 -2.57 37.72 -20.01
N THR A 5 -1.81 37.91 -21.08
CA THR A 5 -2.24 38.67 -22.26
C THR A 5 -2.47 37.66 -23.38
N ALA A 6 -3.71 37.52 -23.85
CA ALA A 6 -4.03 36.61 -24.95
C ALA A 6 -4.63 37.40 -26.13
N VAL A 7 -4.13 37.12 -27.34
CA VAL A 7 -4.58 37.74 -28.60
C VAL A 7 -5.62 36.87 -29.32
N ARG A 8 -5.91 35.68 -28.77
CA ARG A 8 -6.85 34.67 -29.25
C ARG A 8 -7.46 33.97 -28.04
N ASP A 9 -8.59 33.30 -28.25
CA ASP A 9 -9.15 32.42 -27.24
C ASP A 9 -8.15 31.32 -26.85
N GLY A 10 -8.09 31.00 -25.58
CA GLY A 10 -7.23 29.94 -25.10
C GLY A 10 -7.54 29.54 -23.66
N SER A 11 -6.96 28.41 -23.25
CA SER A 11 -6.95 27.99 -21.86
C SER A 11 -5.51 27.76 -21.41
N ALA A 12 -5.19 28.19 -20.19
CA ALA A 12 -3.91 27.91 -19.56
C ALA A 12 -4.15 27.23 -18.21
N ASN A 13 -3.34 26.23 -17.89
CA ASN A 13 -3.29 25.68 -16.54
C ASN A 13 -2.25 26.45 -15.73
N ILE A 14 -2.65 26.98 -14.59
CA ILE A 14 -1.76 27.59 -13.61
C ILE A 14 -1.65 26.61 -12.45
N THR A 15 -0.49 25.99 -12.29
CA THR A 15 -0.21 25.14 -11.12
C THR A 15 0.48 25.98 -10.05
N VAL A 16 -0.11 26.01 -8.86
CA VAL A 16 0.46 26.64 -7.66
C VAL A 16 0.82 25.55 -6.67
N THR A 17 2.10 25.44 -6.35
CA THR A 17 2.61 24.52 -5.33
C THR A 17 2.81 25.27 -4.02
N THR A 18 2.18 24.81 -2.96
CA THR A 18 2.36 25.36 -1.61
C THR A 18 3.70 24.91 -1.01
N PHE A 19 4.19 25.61 0.02
CA PHE A 19 5.43 25.26 0.74
C PHE A 19 5.42 23.83 1.32
N ASN A 20 4.23 23.26 1.57
CA ASN A 20 4.04 21.92 2.10
C ASN A 20 3.81 20.84 1.01
N GLY A 21 4.02 21.18 -0.27
CA GLY A 21 3.96 20.22 -1.38
C GLY A 21 2.56 19.93 -1.93
N TYR A 22 1.52 20.61 -1.45
CA TYR A 22 0.19 20.52 -2.06
C TYR A 22 0.15 21.35 -3.34
N GLU A 23 -0.34 20.76 -4.42
CA GLU A 23 -0.54 21.43 -5.71
C GLU A 23 -2.01 21.77 -5.92
N ALA A 24 -2.28 23.02 -6.29
CA ALA A 24 -3.57 23.44 -6.81
C ALA A 24 -3.41 23.84 -8.27
N THR A 25 -4.20 23.26 -9.17
CA THR A 25 -4.22 23.65 -10.58
C THR A 25 -5.48 24.46 -10.86
N ILE A 26 -5.31 25.71 -11.29
CA ILE A 26 -6.38 26.59 -11.73
C ILE A 26 -6.33 26.62 -13.26
N LYS A 27 -7.41 26.18 -13.91
CA LYS A 27 -7.55 26.35 -15.36
C LYS A 27 -8.19 27.69 -15.66
N VAL A 28 -7.44 28.59 -16.29
CA VAL A 28 -7.90 29.92 -16.69
C VAL A 28 -8.30 29.87 -18.16
N TYR A 29 -9.48 30.37 -18.46
CA TYR A 29 -9.97 30.55 -19.83
C TYR A 29 -9.95 32.03 -20.16
N VAL A 30 -9.35 32.37 -21.30
CA VAL A 30 -9.34 33.74 -21.83
C VAL A 30 -10.12 33.73 -23.13
N THR A 31 -11.14 34.59 -23.20
CA THR A 31 -11.90 34.85 -24.41
C THR A 31 -11.46 36.19 -24.96
N ALA A 32 -11.01 36.24 -26.21
CA ALA A 32 -10.70 37.49 -26.87
C ALA A 32 -12.01 38.21 -27.22
N LYS A 33 -12.07 39.53 -26.98
CA LYS A 33 -13.20 40.35 -27.41
C LYS A 33 -13.30 40.29 -28.94
N GLN A 34 -14.36 39.68 -29.45
CA GLN A 34 -14.65 39.64 -30.88
C GLN A 34 -15.11 41.04 -31.32
N ILE A 35 -14.57 41.50 -32.45
CA ILE A 35 -15.05 42.69 -33.14
C ILE A 35 -16.40 42.31 -33.78
N PRO A 36 -17.45 43.15 -33.70
CA PRO A 36 -18.71 42.89 -34.38
C PRO A 36 -18.48 42.52 -35.84
N VAL A 37 -19.01 41.36 -36.26
CA VAL A 37 -18.83 40.86 -37.63
C VAL A 37 -19.83 41.57 -38.53
N ILE A 38 -19.32 42.33 -39.47
CA ILE A 38 -20.05 42.87 -40.61
C ILE A 38 -20.00 41.83 -41.72
N THR A 39 -21.18 41.44 -42.24
CA THR A 39 -21.29 40.57 -43.40
C THR A 39 -20.67 41.26 -44.61
N ASN A 40 -19.71 40.65 -45.31
CA ASN A 40 -18.89 41.33 -46.33
C ASN A 40 -18.19 42.59 -45.77
N GLY A 41 -17.53 42.46 -44.61
CA GLY A 41 -16.96 43.59 -43.86
C GLY A 41 -15.50 43.91 -44.20
N ILE A 42 -15.18 45.18 -44.37
CA ILE A 42 -13.80 45.68 -44.35
C ILE A 42 -13.54 46.34 -43.01
N TYR A 43 -12.41 46.01 -42.38
CA TYR A 43 -12.04 46.50 -41.06
C TYR A 43 -10.73 47.27 -41.13
N PHE A 44 -10.62 48.39 -40.42
CA PHE A 44 -9.41 49.18 -40.34
C PHE A 44 -9.05 49.50 -38.90
N LYS A 45 -7.81 49.21 -38.51
CA LYS A 45 -7.22 49.67 -37.25
C LYS A 45 -6.71 51.09 -37.46
N LYS A 46 -7.37 52.03 -36.81
CA LYS A 46 -6.94 53.43 -36.80
C LYS A 46 -5.58 53.55 -36.10
N PRO A 47 -4.60 54.25 -36.71
CA PRO A 47 -3.36 54.63 -36.05
C PRO A 47 -3.57 55.64 -34.91
N ASP A 48 -2.58 55.72 -34.03
CA ASP A 48 -2.50 56.79 -33.05
C ASP A 48 -2.27 58.13 -33.76
N GLY A 49 -2.95 59.19 -33.30
CA GLY A 49 -2.87 60.54 -33.87
C GLY A 49 -3.86 60.85 -35.01
N TRP A 50 -4.51 59.86 -35.62
CA TRP A 50 -5.59 60.09 -36.60
C TRP A 50 -6.90 60.55 -35.94
N GLY A 51 -7.66 61.41 -36.65
CA GLY A 51 -9.00 61.84 -36.24
C GLY A 51 -10.03 60.70 -36.17
N SER A 52 -11.19 60.94 -35.53
CA SER A 52 -12.20 59.90 -35.28
C SER A 52 -13.14 59.62 -36.47
N ASP A 53 -13.14 60.49 -37.48
CA ASP A 53 -14.01 60.36 -38.67
C ASP A 53 -13.33 59.51 -39.74
N ILE A 54 -13.18 58.21 -39.47
CA ILE A 54 -12.55 57.28 -40.41
C ILE A 54 -13.49 56.99 -41.58
N ASN A 55 -12.96 57.11 -42.80
CA ASN A 55 -13.63 56.86 -44.05
C ASN A 55 -12.86 55.82 -44.88
N ILE A 56 -13.58 55.08 -45.71
CA ILE A 56 -13.04 54.20 -46.73
C ILE A 56 -13.42 54.72 -48.11
N TYR A 57 -12.42 54.98 -48.93
CA TYR A 57 -12.58 55.29 -50.34
C TYR A 57 -12.21 54.04 -51.16
N MET A 58 -13.09 53.63 -52.08
CA MET A 58 -12.89 52.45 -52.92
C MET A 58 -12.87 52.88 -54.38
N PHE A 59 -12.01 52.27 -55.20
CA PHE A 59 -11.91 52.60 -56.62
C PHE A 59 -11.41 51.42 -57.46
N SER A 60 -11.66 51.46 -58.76
CA SER A 60 -11.10 50.55 -59.76
C SER A 60 -10.59 51.38 -60.94
N GLY A 61 -9.28 51.30 -61.22
CA GLY A 61 -8.61 52.20 -62.17
C GLY A 61 -8.83 53.68 -61.80
N SER A 62 -9.45 54.46 -62.69
CA SER A 62 -9.76 55.88 -62.44
C SER A 62 -11.17 56.13 -61.88
N LYS A 63 -11.96 55.08 -61.65
CA LYS A 63 -13.37 55.18 -61.28
C LYS A 63 -13.57 55.00 -59.78
N SER A 64 -14.15 55.99 -59.10
CA SER A 64 -14.61 55.84 -57.72
C SER A 64 -15.77 54.85 -57.63
N VAL A 65 -15.73 53.96 -56.65
CA VAL A 65 -16.78 52.99 -56.31
C VAL A 65 -17.40 53.39 -54.97
N GLY A 66 -18.68 53.77 -54.98
CA GLY A 66 -19.35 54.33 -53.80
C GLY A 66 -19.26 55.85 -53.73
N LYS A 67 -18.86 56.41 -52.59
CA LYS A 67 -18.78 57.86 -52.39
C LYS A 67 -17.48 58.45 -52.94
N ALA A 68 -17.57 59.70 -53.44
CA ALA A 68 -16.41 60.50 -53.79
C ALA A 68 -15.50 60.75 -52.57
N TRP A 69 -14.26 61.13 -52.82
CA TRP A 69 -13.27 61.47 -51.79
C TRP A 69 -13.85 62.43 -50.72
N PRO A 70 -13.64 62.19 -49.40
CA PRO A 70 -12.75 61.21 -48.77
C PRO A 70 -13.33 59.80 -48.59
N GLY A 71 -14.47 59.48 -49.21
CA GLY A 71 -15.08 58.16 -49.19
C GLY A 71 -16.26 58.02 -48.23
N SER A 72 -16.63 56.78 -47.93
CA SER A 72 -17.74 56.44 -47.04
C SER A 72 -17.29 56.35 -45.59
N LYS A 73 -18.01 57.00 -44.68
CA LYS A 73 -17.75 56.91 -43.24
C LYS A 73 -17.87 55.47 -42.75
N MET A 74 -16.87 55.02 -42.01
CA MET A 74 -16.83 53.71 -41.37
C MET A 74 -17.48 53.76 -39.99
N ILE A 75 -18.01 52.63 -39.54
CA ILE A 75 -18.64 52.45 -38.24
C ILE A 75 -17.55 52.21 -37.19
N ASP A 76 -17.53 52.99 -36.10
CA ASP A 76 -16.64 52.73 -34.96
C ASP A 76 -17.12 51.48 -34.21
N LEU A 77 -16.27 50.46 -34.17
CA LEU A 77 -16.53 49.18 -33.50
C LEU A 77 -15.86 49.08 -32.12
N GLY A 78 -15.18 50.16 -31.69
CA GLY A 78 -14.44 50.24 -30.44
C GLY A 78 -12.98 49.78 -30.58
N ASP A 79 -12.18 50.07 -29.55
CA ASP A 79 -10.75 49.75 -29.48
C ASP A 79 -9.95 50.26 -30.70
N GLY A 80 -10.41 51.35 -31.33
CA GLY A 80 -9.80 51.94 -32.53
C GLY A 80 -10.01 51.12 -33.82
N ILE A 81 -10.96 50.18 -33.83
CA ILE A 81 -11.35 49.43 -35.03
C ILE A 81 -12.57 50.08 -35.67
N TYR A 82 -12.50 50.25 -36.99
CA TYR A 82 -13.59 50.76 -37.80
C TYR A 82 -14.00 49.73 -38.84
N GLY A 83 -15.30 49.60 -39.09
CA GLY A 83 -15.87 48.63 -40.01
C GLY A 83 -16.70 49.27 -41.13
N TYR A 84 -16.69 48.66 -42.31
CA TYR A 84 -17.52 49.06 -43.44
C TYR A 84 -18.11 47.85 -44.15
N GLU A 85 -19.42 47.84 -44.35
CA GLU A 85 -20.10 46.85 -45.18
C GLU A 85 -20.05 47.27 -46.65
N TYR A 86 -19.46 46.45 -47.51
CA TYR A 86 -19.44 46.73 -48.94
C TYR A 86 -20.52 45.92 -49.66
N THR A 87 -21.12 46.52 -50.69
CA THR A 87 -22.17 45.90 -51.50
C THR A 87 -21.80 45.80 -52.98
N SER A 88 -20.60 46.24 -53.37
CA SER A 88 -20.15 46.22 -54.77
C SER A 88 -19.87 44.79 -55.25
N THR A 89 -20.11 44.57 -56.55
CA THR A 89 -19.76 43.34 -57.29
C THR A 89 -18.58 43.57 -58.25
N ASP A 90 -18.02 44.77 -58.27
CA ASP A 90 -16.85 45.12 -59.09
C ASP A 90 -15.63 44.26 -58.69
N LYS A 91 -14.79 43.92 -59.67
CA LYS A 91 -13.55 43.16 -59.47
C LYS A 91 -12.34 44.10 -59.47
N GLU A 92 -11.25 43.68 -58.84
CA GLU A 92 -9.98 44.44 -58.80
C GLU A 92 -10.14 45.84 -58.18
N LEU A 93 -10.73 45.86 -56.97
CA LEU A 93 -10.89 47.08 -56.20
C LEU A 93 -9.60 47.41 -55.43
N MET A 94 -9.37 48.71 -55.26
CA MET A 94 -8.41 49.25 -54.30
C MET A 94 -9.13 50.06 -53.23
N VAL A 95 -8.52 50.16 -52.05
CA VAL A 95 -9.05 50.89 -50.90
C VAL A 95 -8.03 51.86 -50.34
N ILE A 96 -8.51 53.02 -49.90
CA ILE A 96 -7.76 54.02 -49.13
C ILE A 96 -8.58 54.31 -47.87
N PHE A 97 -7.93 54.33 -46.71
CA PHE A 97 -8.53 54.78 -45.46
C PHE A 97 -8.08 56.21 -45.16
N SER A 98 -9.00 57.07 -44.72
CA SER A 98 -8.71 58.47 -44.39
C SER A 98 -9.46 58.92 -43.15
N ASP A 99 -8.90 59.87 -42.40
CA ASP A 99 -9.60 60.53 -41.29
C ASP A 99 -10.40 61.78 -41.70
N GLY A 100 -10.48 62.06 -43.01
CA GLY A 100 -11.18 63.23 -43.57
C GLY A 100 -10.48 64.56 -43.30
N ASN A 101 -9.36 64.59 -42.56
CA ASN A 101 -8.65 65.78 -42.12
C ASN A 101 -7.20 65.83 -42.62
N GLY A 102 -6.94 65.17 -43.75
CA GLY A 102 -5.65 65.20 -44.45
C GLY A 102 -4.75 63.99 -44.21
N ASN A 103 -5.06 63.11 -43.25
CA ASN A 103 -4.37 61.83 -43.13
C ASN A 103 -5.03 60.76 -44.00
N GLN A 104 -4.21 59.95 -44.66
CA GLN A 104 -4.66 58.81 -45.47
C GLN A 104 -3.61 57.70 -45.53
N THR A 105 -4.03 56.48 -45.86
CA THR A 105 -3.14 55.37 -46.17
C THR A 105 -2.64 55.45 -47.62
N ALA A 106 -1.69 54.59 -47.98
CA ALA A 106 -1.44 54.27 -49.38
C ALA A 106 -2.61 53.48 -49.98
N ASP A 107 -2.58 53.29 -51.30
CA ASP A 107 -3.56 52.50 -52.03
C ASP A 107 -3.34 51.01 -51.72
N PHE A 108 -4.35 50.35 -51.17
CA PHE A 108 -4.29 48.93 -50.83
C PHE A 108 -5.19 48.10 -51.72
N GLU A 109 -4.77 46.87 -52.03
CA GLU A 109 -5.62 45.90 -52.71
C GLU A 109 -6.81 45.52 -51.80
N PHE A 110 -8.00 45.49 -52.39
CA PHE A 110 -9.20 45.05 -51.71
C PHE A 110 -9.23 43.53 -51.55
N VAL A 111 -9.38 43.09 -50.31
CA VAL A 111 -9.58 41.71 -49.88
C VAL A 111 -10.96 41.58 -49.23
N ASN A 112 -11.75 40.62 -49.69
CA ASN A 112 -13.04 40.30 -49.07
C ASN A 112 -12.84 39.89 -47.60
N SER A 113 -13.69 40.43 -46.72
CA SER A 113 -13.57 40.28 -45.27
C SER A 113 -12.20 40.71 -44.72
N GLY A 114 -11.51 41.67 -45.33
CA GLY A 114 -10.14 42.05 -44.96
C GLY A 114 -10.05 42.96 -43.72
N TYR A 115 -9.05 42.72 -42.88
CA TYR A 115 -8.60 43.61 -41.81
C TYR A 115 -7.30 44.30 -42.21
N TYR A 116 -7.27 45.62 -42.07
CA TYR A 116 -6.18 46.50 -42.49
C TYR A 116 -5.68 47.33 -41.32
N ASP A 117 -4.42 47.76 -41.40
CA ASP A 117 -3.91 48.90 -40.67
C ASP A 117 -3.19 49.86 -41.63
N VAL A 118 -2.49 50.86 -41.11
CA VAL A 118 -1.77 51.85 -41.94
C VAL A 118 -0.67 51.25 -42.82
N SER A 119 -0.22 50.03 -42.51
CA SER A 119 0.78 49.28 -43.26
C SER A 119 0.17 48.43 -44.38
N GLY A 120 -1.15 48.31 -44.44
CA GLY A 120 -1.88 47.56 -45.46
C GLY A 120 -2.75 46.44 -44.90
N TYR A 121 -3.04 45.46 -45.76
CA TYR A 121 -3.78 44.27 -45.39
C TYR A 121 -3.01 43.43 -44.36
N ILE A 122 -3.69 43.01 -43.31
CA ILE A 122 -3.15 42.18 -42.23
C ILE A 122 -3.65 40.74 -42.36
N LYS A 123 -4.97 40.56 -42.45
CA LYS A 123 -5.60 39.23 -42.49
C LYS A 123 -7.05 39.31 -42.94
N THR A 124 -7.57 38.20 -43.46
CA THR A 124 -9.01 37.98 -43.59
C THR A 124 -9.61 37.76 -42.19
N VAL A 125 -10.75 38.37 -41.94
CA VAL A 125 -11.58 38.21 -40.75
C VAL A 125 -12.51 37.02 -40.99
N ASP A 126 -12.46 36.05 -40.07
CA ASP A 126 -13.40 34.95 -40.03
C ASP A 126 -14.78 35.50 -39.62
N THR A 127 -15.77 35.37 -40.50
CA THR A 127 -17.14 35.86 -40.28
C THR A 127 -18.05 34.82 -39.66
N ASN A 128 -17.52 33.69 -39.20
CA ASN A 128 -18.32 32.67 -38.54
C ASN A 128 -18.79 33.15 -37.16
N GLY A 129 -20.09 32.99 -36.88
CA GLY A 129 -20.64 33.19 -35.55
C GLY A 129 -20.04 32.19 -34.56
N VAL A 130 -19.91 32.62 -33.30
CA VAL A 130 -19.31 31.81 -32.22
C VAL A 130 -20.33 31.56 -31.12
N VAL A 131 -20.40 30.32 -30.67
CA VAL A 131 -21.19 29.92 -29.49
C VAL A 131 -20.26 29.33 -28.45
N TYR A 132 -20.35 29.82 -27.21
CA TYR A 132 -19.70 29.19 -26.05
C TYR A 132 -20.73 28.41 -25.23
N PHE A 133 -20.47 27.12 -25.06
CA PHE A 133 -21.17 26.29 -24.09
C PHE A 133 -20.40 26.34 -22.77
N LYS A 134 -20.93 27.08 -21.80
CA LYS A 134 -20.34 27.25 -20.48
C LYS A 134 -21.05 26.33 -19.48
N TYR A 135 -20.27 25.60 -18.70
CA TYR A 135 -20.75 24.76 -17.62
C TYR A 135 -20.24 25.36 -16.33
N VAL A 136 -21.12 25.93 -15.52
CA VAL A 136 -20.76 26.68 -14.31
C VAL A 136 -21.46 26.12 -13.08
N ASP A 137 -20.88 26.31 -11.90
CA ASP A 137 -21.60 26.08 -10.66
C ASP A 137 -22.52 27.25 -10.27
N THR A 138 -23.27 27.11 -9.18
CA THR A 138 -24.18 28.16 -8.65
C THR A 138 -23.49 29.44 -8.22
N GLU A 139 -22.18 29.42 -8.00
CA GLU A 139 -21.35 30.57 -7.65
C GLU A 139 -20.75 31.24 -8.89
N GLY A 140 -20.99 30.68 -10.08
CA GLY A 140 -20.45 31.15 -11.35
C GLY A 140 -19.04 30.62 -11.68
N ASN A 141 -18.51 29.66 -10.91
CA ASN A 141 -17.22 29.07 -11.21
C ASN A 141 -17.33 28.14 -12.43
N ILE A 142 -16.38 28.26 -13.36
CA ILE A 142 -16.37 27.46 -14.60
C ILE A 142 -15.89 26.04 -14.31
N LEU A 143 -16.75 25.05 -14.58
CA LEU A 143 -16.42 23.62 -14.58
C LEU A 143 -15.82 23.19 -15.92
N ASP A 144 -16.38 23.69 -17.03
CA ASP A 144 -15.89 23.46 -18.39
C ASP A 144 -16.40 24.55 -19.34
N ILE A 145 -15.71 24.71 -20.47
CA ILE A 145 -16.15 25.59 -21.56
C ILE A 145 -15.79 24.98 -22.91
N GLN A 146 -16.73 25.02 -23.84
CA GLN A 146 -16.54 24.56 -25.22
C GLN A 146 -16.89 25.67 -26.20
N LYS A 147 -16.04 25.84 -27.22
CA LYS A 147 -16.26 26.78 -28.32
C LYS A 147 -16.72 26.02 -29.56
N LEU A 148 -17.73 26.58 -30.23
CA LEU A 148 -18.17 26.14 -31.55
C LEU A 148 -18.29 27.34 -32.47
N SER A 149 -17.86 27.19 -33.73
CA SER A 149 -17.95 28.23 -34.77
C SER A 149 -18.72 27.68 -35.97
N GLY A 150 -19.57 28.51 -36.57
CA GLY A 150 -20.35 28.16 -37.75
C GLY A 150 -20.82 29.40 -38.50
N LYS A 151 -21.26 29.23 -39.75
CA LYS A 151 -21.70 30.37 -40.56
C LYS A 151 -23.02 30.93 -40.03
N THR A 152 -23.23 32.24 -40.18
CA THR A 152 -24.51 32.86 -39.81
C THR A 152 -25.69 32.10 -40.43
N GLY A 153 -26.66 31.74 -39.59
CA GLY A 153 -27.85 30.97 -39.97
C GLY A 153 -27.70 29.44 -39.87
N GLU A 154 -26.49 28.89 -39.75
CA GLU A 154 -26.30 27.45 -39.48
C GLU A 154 -26.81 27.10 -38.07
N LYS A 155 -27.31 25.88 -37.88
CA LYS A 155 -27.82 25.42 -36.58
C LYS A 155 -26.70 24.93 -35.68
N TYR A 156 -26.86 25.16 -34.38
CA TYR A 156 -26.07 24.51 -33.32
C TYR A 156 -26.97 23.83 -32.29
N THR A 157 -26.42 22.83 -31.61
CA THR A 157 -27.04 22.13 -30.48
C THR A 157 -25.98 21.80 -29.43
N SER A 158 -26.34 21.80 -28.16
CA SER A 158 -25.49 21.34 -27.06
C SER A 158 -26.23 20.47 -26.06
N GLU A 159 -25.46 19.67 -25.33
CA GLU A 159 -25.96 18.78 -24.29
C GLU A 159 -25.30 19.10 -22.94
N ALA A 160 -26.02 18.76 -21.87
CA ALA A 160 -25.48 18.83 -20.52
C ALA A 160 -24.37 17.79 -20.33
N LYS A 161 -23.28 18.18 -19.65
CA LYS A 161 -22.20 17.27 -19.27
C LYS A 161 -22.40 16.73 -17.86
N THR A 162 -21.72 15.62 -17.56
CA THR A 162 -21.63 15.05 -16.21
C THR A 162 -20.33 15.49 -15.54
N PHE A 163 -20.42 16.06 -14.35
CA PHE A 163 -19.27 16.42 -13.52
C PHE A 163 -19.36 15.66 -12.18
N ASN A 164 -18.26 15.03 -11.76
CA ASN A 164 -18.22 14.33 -10.48
C ASN A 164 -18.41 15.33 -9.32
N GLY A 165 -19.33 15.05 -8.39
CA GLY A 165 -19.63 15.95 -7.27
C GLY A 165 -20.55 17.14 -7.59
N TYR A 166 -21.21 17.14 -8.76
CA TYR A 166 -22.15 18.17 -9.17
C TYR A 166 -23.41 17.55 -9.77
N LYS A 167 -24.56 18.19 -9.58
CA LYS A 167 -25.83 17.85 -10.25
C LYS A 167 -26.27 19.00 -11.12
N LEU A 168 -26.74 18.69 -12.33
CA LEU A 168 -27.31 19.68 -13.23
C LEU A 168 -28.54 20.33 -12.57
N GLN A 169 -28.54 21.65 -12.53
CA GLN A 169 -29.64 22.43 -11.97
C GLN A 169 -30.48 23.04 -13.08
N THR A 170 -29.85 23.64 -14.08
CA THR A 170 -30.53 24.39 -15.13
C THR A 170 -29.98 24.03 -16.50
N ILE A 171 -30.90 23.67 -17.41
CA ILE A 171 -30.65 23.59 -18.86
C ILE A 171 -31.10 24.93 -19.46
N PRO A 172 -30.23 25.65 -20.20
CA PRO A 172 -30.61 26.92 -20.78
C PRO A 172 -31.57 26.73 -21.97
N GLU A 173 -32.49 27.68 -22.16
CA GLU A 173 -33.47 27.63 -23.27
C GLU A 173 -32.80 27.70 -24.65
N ASN A 174 -31.64 28.37 -24.73
CA ASN A 174 -30.83 28.48 -25.95
C ASN A 174 -29.82 27.33 -26.13
N ALA A 175 -30.05 26.16 -25.51
CA ALA A 175 -29.24 24.95 -25.75
C ALA A 175 -29.23 24.48 -27.22
N SER A 176 -30.14 24.99 -28.03
CA SER A 176 -30.08 24.88 -29.49
C SER A 176 -30.49 26.22 -30.12
N GLY A 177 -29.95 26.52 -31.29
CA GLY A 177 -30.22 27.77 -32.00
C GLY A 177 -29.51 27.85 -33.33
N THR A 178 -29.34 29.07 -33.84
CA THR A 178 -28.54 29.35 -35.05
C THR A 178 -27.39 30.28 -34.72
N PHE A 179 -26.26 30.15 -35.41
CA PHE A 179 -25.16 31.11 -35.31
C PHE A 179 -25.64 32.49 -35.79
N GLY A 180 -25.41 33.51 -34.98
CA GLY A 180 -25.67 34.91 -35.32
C GLY A 180 -24.37 35.71 -35.43
N ASP A 181 -24.52 37.00 -35.70
CA ASP A 181 -23.41 37.91 -35.97
C ASP A 181 -22.64 38.34 -34.69
N ASN A 182 -23.17 37.97 -33.52
CA ASN A 182 -22.58 38.21 -32.22
C ASN A 182 -22.30 36.89 -31.48
N THR A 183 -21.32 36.92 -30.58
CA THR A 183 -21.04 35.82 -29.67
C THR A 183 -22.28 35.45 -28.85
N THR A 184 -22.65 34.18 -28.87
CA THR A 184 -23.73 33.64 -28.04
C THR A 184 -23.16 32.81 -26.89
N GLU A 185 -23.72 32.96 -25.69
CA GLU A 185 -23.39 32.13 -24.53
C GLU A 185 -24.57 31.24 -24.15
N VAL A 186 -24.29 29.95 -24.01
CA VAL A 186 -25.24 28.92 -23.56
C VAL A 186 -24.73 28.39 -22.23
N ILE A 187 -25.43 28.70 -21.15
CA ILE A 187 -24.94 28.49 -19.78
C ILE A 187 -25.73 27.37 -19.09
N TYR A 188 -25.04 26.26 -18.82
CA TYR A 188 -25.54 25.19 -17.96
C TYR A 188 -25.10 25.45 -16.51
N VAL A 189 -26.06 25.47 -15.59
CA VAL A 189 -25.80 25.72 -14.16
C VAL A 189 -25.87 24.41 -13.38
N TYR A 190 -24.90 24.18 -12.51
CA TYR A 190 -24.75 22.98 -11.69
C TYR A 190 -24.74 23.33 -10.20
N THR A 191 -25.49 22.58 -9.40
CA THR A 191 -25.37 22.64 -7.95
C THR A 191 -24.27 21.68 -7.50
N LYS A 192 -23.29 22.18 -6.74
CA LYS A 192 -22.32 21.32 -6.06
C LYS A 192 -23.08 20.39 -5.11
N THR A 193 -22.87 19.08 -5.20
CA THR A 193 -23.44 18.17 -4.21
C THR A 193 -22.65 18.35 -2.92
N THR A 194 -23.20 19.11 -1.97
CA THR A 194 -22.70 19.19 -0.60
C THR A 194 -22.97 17.84 0.08
N SER A 195 -22.04 16.92 -0.10
CA SER A 195 -21.88 15.84 0.86
C SER A 195 -21.25 16.45 2.12
N ASP A 196 -22.09 17.04 2.99
CA ASP A 196 -21.77 17.23 4.41
C ASP A 196 -21.81 15.89 5.17
N ALA A 197 -21.60 14.80 4.46
CA ALA A 197 -21.75 13.47 4.97
C ALA A 197 -20.41 13.08 5.59
N LYS A 198 -20.23 13.50 6.86
CA LYS A 198 -19.02 13.25 7.65
C LYS A 198 -18.62 11.77 7.57
N SER A 199 -17.44 11.52 7.00
CA SER A 199 -16.78 10.23 7.10
C SER A 199 -15.95 10.19 8.38
N GLY A 200 -16.01 9.11 9.14
CA GLY A 200 -15.23 9.00 10.37
C GLY A 200 -15.81 8.07 11.42
N TRP A 201 -15.05 7.93 12.50
CA TRP A 201 -15.41 7.13 13.66
C TRP A 201 -16.40 7.86 14.54
N VAL A 202 -17.45 7.17 14.96
CA VAL A 202 -18.46 7.65 15.91
C VAL A 202 -18.62 6.61 17.02
N ASN A 203 -18.57 7.06 18.27
CA ASN A 203 -18.83 6.21 19.44
C ASN A 203 -20.24 6.50 19.97
N THR A 204 -20.99 5.46 20.33
CA THR A 204 -22.31 5.59 20.95
C THR A 204 -22.44 4.51 22.02
N GLY A 205 -22.37 4.93 23.29
CA GLY A 205 -22.18 3.99 24.39
C GLY A 205 -20.91 3.16 24.20
N ASP A 206 -21.02 1.85 24.41
CA ASP A 206 -19.93 0.88 24.21
C ASP A 206 -19.71 0.48 22.73
N SER A 207 -20.55 0.97 21.82
CA SER A 207 -20.49 0.64 20.40
C SER A 207 -19.72 1.68 19.61
N ARG A 208 -18.95 1.20 18.63
CA ARG A 208 -18.19 2.05 17.70
C ARG A 208 -18.64 1.81 16.27
N TYR A 209 -18.83 2.89 15.53
CA TYR A 209 -19.31 2.92 14.16
C TYR A 209 -18.31 3.65 13.28
N TYR A 210 -18.35 3.35 11.98
CA TYR A 210 -17.65 4.15 10.98
C TYR A 210 -18.65 4.58 9.93
N TYR A 211 -18.68 5.88 9.63
CA TYR A 211 -19.50 6.45 8.58
C TYR A 211 -18.62 6.76 7.37
N GLU A 212 -19.13 6.50 6.18
CA GLU A 212 -18.53 6.89 4.91
C GLU A 212 -19.61 7.54 4.07
N ASP A 213 -19.39 8.81 3.73
CA ASP A 213 -20.38 9.67 3.08
C ASP A 213 -21.74 9.64 3.82
N GLY A 214 -21.67 9.75 5.16
CA GLY A 214 -22.84 9.78 6.06
C GLY A 214 -23.64 8.47 6.13
N LYS A 215 -23.18 7.40 5.46
CA LYS A 215 -23.75 6.06 5.58
C LYS A 215 -22.92 5.23 6.54
N VAL A 216 -23.59 4.48 7.41
CA VAL A 216 -22.89 3.56 8.31
C VAL A 216 -22.27 2.41 7.51
N VAL A 217 -21.01 2.10 7.78
CA VAL A 217 -20.31 0.97 7.18
C VAL A 217 -20.76 -0.33 7.83
N THR A 218 -20.99 -1.35 7.01
CA THR A 218 -21.27 -2.73 7.43
C THR A 218 -20.29 -3.69 6.74
N GLY A 219 -20.08 -4.87 7.31
CA GLY A 219 -19.14 -5.87 6.78
C GLY A 219 -17.66 -5.52 7.00
N TRP A 220 -16.79 -6.10 6.19
CA TRP A 220 -15.35 -5.86 6.24
C TRP A 220 -14.99 -4.51 5.61
N LYS A 221 -14.15 -3.72 6.29
CA LYS A 221 -13.67 -2.43 5.79
C LYS A 221 -12.23 -2.18 6.20
N SER A 222 -11.43 -1.73 5.23
CA SER A 222 -10.10 -1.18 5.47
C SER A 222 -10.20 0.30 5.83
N ILE A 223 -9.66 0.68 6.98
CA ILE A 223 -9.60 2.07 7.47
C ILE A 223 -8.15 2.32 7.91
N ASN A 224 -7.47 3.27 7.27
CA ASN A 224 -6.05 3.58 7.52
C ASN A 224 -5.13 2.34 7.47
N GLY A 225 -5.36 1.45 6.50
CA GLY A 225 -4.57 0.22 6.30
C GLY A 225 -4.87 -0.93 7.27
N LYS A 226 -5.82 -0.76 8.19
CA LYS A 226 -6.25 -1.80 9.14
C LYS A 226 -7.64 -2.32 8.76
N GLN A 227 -7.84 -3.64 8.87
CA GLN A 227 -9.12 -4.28 8.59
C GLN A 227 -10.00 -4.31 9.85
N TYR A 228 -11.24 -3.88 9.70
CA TYR A 228 -12.29 -3.90 10.73
C TYR A 228 -13.51 -4.64 10.19
N TYR A 229 -14.32 -5.20 11.08
CA TYR A 229 -15.59 -5.81 10.71
C TYR A 229 -16.74 -5.16 11.47
N PHE A 230 -17.76 -4.72 10.73
CA PHE A 230 -18.97 -4.12 11.25
C PHE A 230 -20.16 -5.08 11.03
N ASN A 231 -21.01 -5.26 12.03
CA ASN A 231 -22.19 -6.11 11.87
C ASN A 231 -23.26 -5.45 10.96
N THR A 232 -24.40 -6.10 10.77
CA THR A 232 -25.50 -5.59 9.92
C THR A 232 -26.10 -4.27 10.41
N SER A 233 -25.94 -3.95 11.69
CA SER A 233 -26.36 -2.68 12.30
C SER A 233 -25.23 -1.62 12.30
N GLY A 234 -24.07 -1.93 11.71
CA GLY A 234 -22.93 -1.03 11.63
C GLY A 234 -22.04 -0.96 12.88
N VAL A 235 -22.26 -1.84 13.86
CA VAL A 235 -21.45 -1.89 15.09
C VAL A 235 -20.15 -2.65 14.81
N MET A 236 -19.01 -2.01 15.05
CA MET A 236 -17.69 -2.62 14.98
C MET A 236 -17.60 -3.79 15.97
N GLN A 237 -17.22 -4.95 15.46
CA GLN A 237 -17.03 -6.16 16.26
C GLN A 237 -15.62 -6.18 16.87
N THR A 238 -15.51 -6.68 18.10
CA THR A 238 -14.25 -6.84 18.83
C THR A 238 -14.20 -8.21 19.52
N SER A 239 -12.98 -8.69 19.79
CA SER A 239 -12.68 -9.92 20.54
C SER A 239 -13.52 -11.15 20.15
N LYS A 240 -13.72 -11.38 18.84
CA LYS A 240 -14.57 -12.50 18.38
C LYS A 240 -14.19 -13.02 17.01
N TRP A 241 -14.62 -14.25 16.74
CA TRP A 241 -14.56 -14.87 15.43
C TRP A 241 -15.63 -14.32 14.48
N ILE A 242 -15.22 -13.97 13.27
CA ILE A 242 -16.07 -13.57 12.16
C ILE A 242 -16.13 -14.73 11.16
N SER A 243 -17.34 -15.21 10.90
CA SER A 243 -17.64 -16.32 9.99
C SER A 243 -16.81 -17.59 10.27
N GLY A 244 -16.39 -17.79 11.52
CA GLY A 244 -15.54 -18.92 11.92
C GLY A 244 -14.17 -18.98 11.23
N LYS A 245 -13.70 -17.86 10.64
CA LYS A 245 -12.49 -17.83 9.79
C LYS A 245 -11.47 -16.78 10.21
N TYR A 246 -11.92 -15.59 10.62
CA TYR A 246 -11.07 -14.47 10.98
C TYR A 246 -11.36 -14.04 12.42
N TYR A 247 -10.37 -13.51 13.13
CA TYR A 247 -10.57 -12.98 14.48
C TYR A 247 -10.34 -11.47 14.49
N VAL A 248 -11.28 -10.73 15.06
CA VAL A 248 -11.10 -9.29 15.35
C VAL A 248 -10.69 -9.12 16.81
N LYS A 249 -9.64 -8.33 17.04
CA LYS A 249 -9.03 -8.11 18.36
C LYS A 249 -9.87 -7.15 19.21
N ALA A 250 -9.41 -6.90 20.44
CA ALA A 250 -10.08 -5.98 21.35
C ALA A 250 -10.15 -4.53 20.80
N ASP A 251 -9.16 -4.13 20.00
CA ASP A 251 -9.13 -2.83 19.32
C ASP A 251 -9.94 -2.79 18.00
N GLY A 252 -10.61 -3.89 17.66
CA GLY A 252 -11.42 -4.07 16.45
C GLY A 252 -10.63 -4.47 15.20
N THR A 253 -9.30 -4.46 15.25
CA THR A 253 -8.47 -4.81 14.09
C THR A 253 -8.46 -6.31 13.86
N MET A 254 -8.44 -6.74 12.60
CA MET A 254 -8.25 -8.14 12.24
C MET A 254 -6.87 -8.62 12.68
N ALA A 255 -6.82 -9.77 13.34
CA ALA A 255 -5.58 -10.44 13.71
C ALA A 255 -4.91 -11.07 12.49
N THR A 256 -3.57 -11.03 12.43
CA THR A 256 -2.76 -11.67 11.39
C THR A 256 -1.46 -12.20 11.99
N SER A 257 -1.05 -13.41 11.61
CA SER A 257 0.19 -14.06 12.06
C SER A 257 0.36 -14.13 13.59
N GLU A 258 -0.73 -14.19 14.34
CA GLU A 258 -0.72 -14.12 15.80
C GLU A 258 -1.64 -15.16 16.44
N PHE A 259 -1.36 -15.46 17.71
CA PHE A 259 -2.25 -16.26 18.53
C PHE A 259 -3.42 -15.40 19.01
N VAL A 260 -4.62 -15.96 18.98
CA VAL A 260 -5.88 -15.25 19.28
C VAL A 260 -6.73 -16.05 20.27
N ASP A 261 -7.74 -15.37 20.83
CA ASP A 261 -8.72 -15.97 21.73
C ASP A 261 -8.04 -16.73 22.88
N ASN A 262 -7.39 -15.93 23.74
CA ASN A 262 -6.60 -16.39 24.90
C ASN A 262 -5.46 -17.35 24.53
N ASN A 263 -4.74 -17.02 23.46
CA ASN A 263 -3.64 -17.81 22.90
C ASN A 263 -4.01 -19.24 22.47
N LYS A 264 -5.30 -19.53 22.26
CA LYS A 264 -5.78 -20.89 22.00
C LYS A 264 -5.70 -21.27 20.52
N TYR A 265 -5.82 -20.30 19.62
CA TYR A 265 -5.83 -20.50 18.17
C TYR A 265 -4.80 -19.62 17.51
N TYR A 266 -4.40 -19.97 16.29
CA TYR A 266 -3.46 -19.18 15.51
C TYR A 266 -4.09 -18.80 14.16
N VAL A 267 -3.91 -17.55 13.74
CA VAL A 267 -4.29 -17.07 12.41
C VAL A 267 -3.04 -16.85 11.56
N ASP A 268 -3.11 -17.20 10.28
CA ASP A 268 -2.00 -17.04 9.34
C ASP A 268 -1.78 -15.57 8.91
N ALA A 269 -0.84 -15.34 8.00
CA ALA A 269 -0.52 -14.00 7.49
C ALA A 269 -1.70 -13.30 6.77
N ASN A 270 -2.69 -14.06 6.31
CA ASN A 270 -3.91 -13.54 5.71
C ASN A 270 -5.06 -13.42 6.74
N GLY A 271 -4.77 -13.64 8.03
CA GLY A 271 -5.73 -13.61 9.13
C GLY A 271 -6.65 -14.83 9.20
N LYS A 272 -6.39 -15.87 8.40
CA LYS A 272 -7.24 -17.07 8.37
C LYS A 272 -6.84 -18.03 9.49
N TRP A 273 -7.84 -18.55 10.20
CA TRP A 273 -7.63 -19.58 11.22
C TRP A 273 -6.91 -20.82 10.67
N VAL A 274 -5.79 -21.17 11.30
CA VAL A 274 -5.04 -22.41 11.04
C VAL A 274 -5.72 -23.59 11.75
N LYS A 275 -6.68 -24.21 11.05
CA LYS A 275 -7.49 -25.33 11.56
C LYS A 275 -6.88 -26.71 11.26
N SER A 276 -5.62 -26.90 11.63
CA SER A 276 -4.89 -28.15 11.38
C SER A 276 -4.69 -28.98 12.65
N THR A 277 -4.35 -30.26 12.45
CA THR A 277 -3.91 -31.18 13.51
C THR A 277 -2.49 -31.62 13.21
N GLY A 278 -1.58 -31.49 14.18
CA GLY A 278 -0.18 -31.87 14.02
C GLY A 278 0.81 -30.84 14.52
N LEU A 279 2.09 -31.10 14.25
CA LEU A 279 3.21 -30.22 14.60
C LEU A 279 3.29 -29.06 13.61
N ILE A 280 3.37 -27.83 14.14
CA ILE A 280 3.46 -26.59 13.34
C ILE A 280 4.58 -25.73 13.91
N LYS A 281 5.42 -25.20 13.02
CA LYS A 281 6.46 -24.25 13.37
C LYS A 281 5.94 -22.82 13.21
N ILE A 282 5.95 -22.05 14.29
CA ILE A 282 5.55 -20.63 14.32
C ILE A 282 6.68 -19.85 14.99
N ASN A 283 7.26 -18.85 14.31
CA ASN A 283 8.34 -18.01 14.85
C ASN A 283 9.48 -18.81 15.50
N SER A 284 9.98 -19.81 14.77
CA SER A 284 11.05 -20.73 15.21
C SER A 284 10.70 -21.66 16.38
N LYS A 285 9.49 -21.60 16.92
CA LYS A 285 9.00 -22.49 17.97
C LYS A 285 8.07 -23.55 17.40
N MET A 286 8.16 -24.77 17.93
CA MET A 286 7.28 -25.88 17.54
C MET A 286 6.09 -25.94 18.49
N TYR A 287 4.90 -26.07 17.92
CA TYR A 287 3.63 -26.23 18.62
C TYR A 287 2.93 -27.48 18.11
N TYR A 288 2.02 -28.04 18.89
CA TYR A 288 1.09 -29.05 18.39
C TYR A 288 -0.33 -28.52 18.45
N PHE A 289 -1.05 -28.64 17.35
CA PHE A 289 -2.46 -28.30 17.24
C PHE A 289 -3.32 -29.56 17.16
N SER A 290 -4.49 -29.51 17.77
CA SER A 290 -5.55 -30.51 17.63
C SER A 290 -6.82 -29.80 17.16
N ASN A 291 -7.24 -30.06 15.92
CA ASN A 291 -8.38 -29.39 15.28
C ASN A 291 -8.31 -27.85 15.36
N GLY A 292 -7.11 -27.29 15.18
CA GLY A 292 -6.86 -25.85 15.24
C GLY A 292 -6.67 -25.26 16.64
N VAL A 293 -6.71 -26.09 17.70
CA VAL A 293 -6.46 -25.66 19.09
C VAL A 293 -5.04 -26.05 19.52
N VAL A 294 -4.26 -25.08 19.97
CA VAL A 294 -2.91 -25.35 20.50
C VAL A 294 -2.99 -26.22 21.76
N GLN A 295 -2.11 -27.20 21.88
CA GLN A 295 -2.04 -28.09 23.03
C GLN A 295 -0.98 -27.58 24.00
N THR A 296 -1.35 -27.45 25.28
CA THR A 296 -0.49 -26.91 26.34
C THR A 296 -0.38 -27.89 27.50
N SER A 297 0.73 -27.81 28.24
CA SER A 297 1.02 -28.61 29.44
C SER A 297 0.78 -30.11 29.27
N THR A 298 1.10 -30.67 28.10
CA THR A 298 0.68 -32.02 27.73
C THR A 298 1.65 -32.74 26.82
N TRP A 299 1.57 -34.07 26.85
CA TRP A 299 2.30 -34.97 25.97
C TRP A 299 1.47 -35.30 24.73
N LYS A 300 2.09 -35.27 23.54
CA LYS A 300 1.46 -35.71 22.30
C LYS A 300 2.33 -36.72 21.56
N LYS A 301 1.71 -37.79 21.08
CA LYS A 301 2.36 -38.84 20.29
C LYS A 301 2.18 -38.54 18.81
N VAL A 302 3.28 -38.43 18.07
CA VAL A 302 3.30 -38.13 16.63
C VAL A 302 4.30 -39.08 15.98
N GLY A 303 3.86 -39.84 14.96
CA GLY A 303 4.74 -40.80 14.27
C GLY A 303 5.40 -41.81 15.22
N GLY A 304 4.69 -42.26 16.26
CA GLY A 304 5.21 -43.19 17.26
C GLY A 304 6.06 -42.57 18.37
N LYS A 305 6.49 -41.30 18.21
CA LYS A 305 7.36 -40.59 19.16
C LYS A 305 6.57 -39.65 20.05
N TRP A 306 7.01 -39.46 21.29
CA TRP A 306 6.38 -38.57 22.27
C TRP A 306 7.08 -37.21 22.32
N TYR A 307 6.28 -36.15 22.39
CA TYR A 307 6.72 -34.76 22.51
C TYR A 307 5.97 -34.08 23.65
N TYR A 308 6.61 -33.16 24.37
CA TYR A 308 5.97 -32.42 25.46
C TYR A 308 5.87 -30.93 25.14
N PHE A 309 4.71 -30.34 25.41
CA PHE A 309 4.41 -28.92 25.21
C PHE A 309 4.17 -28.25 26.55
N ASP A 310 4.81 -27.09 26.77
CA ASP A 310 4.70 -26.35 28.03
C ASP A 310 3.38 -25.56 28.16
N THR A 311 3.26 -24.74 29.20
CA THR A 311 2.08 -23.91 29.48
C THR A 311 1.77 -22.91 28.37
N SER A 312 2.77 -22.52 27.58
CA SER A 312 2.62 -21.65 26.40
C SER A 312 2.44 -22.44 25.10
N GLY A 313 2.38 -23.77 25.18
CA GLY A 313 2.25 -24.68 24.04
C GLY A 313 3.54 -24.90 23.25
N VAL A 314 4.69 -24.46 23.78
CA VAL A 314 5.97 -24.60 23.10
C VAL A 314 6.58 -25.96 23.40
N MET A 315 7.00 -26.66 22.34
CA MET A 315 7.68 -27.95 22.45
C MET A 315 8.97 -27.81 23.25
N GLN A 316 9.13 -28.64 24.27
CA GLN A 316 10.34 -28.67 25.09
C GLN A 316 11.41 -29.58 24.48
N THR A 317 12.68 -29.20 24.66
CA THR A 317 13.85 -29.95 24.17
C THR A 317 14.96 -29.96 25.23
N SER A 318 15.80 -30.99 25.21
CA SER A 318 17.00 -31.15 26.05
C SER A 318 16.79 -30.91 27.55
N LYS A 319 15.68 -31.39 28.11
CA LYS A 319 15.35 -31.17 29.53
C LYS A 319 14.50 -32.26 30.14
N TRP A 320 14.51 -32.31 31.47
CA TRP A 320 13.61 -33.14 32.26
C TRP A 320 12.20 -32.54 32.30
N ILE A 321 11.20 -33.40 32.12
CA ILE A 321 9.78 -33.12 32.27
C ILE A 321 9.28 -33.88 33.50
N SER A 322 8.69 -33.14 34.44
CA SER A 322 8.15 -33.68 35.71
C SER A 322 9.15 -34.57 36.47
N SER A 323 10.45 -34.25 36.39
CA SER A 323 11.55 -34.98 37.02
C SER A 323 11.54 -36.50 36.77
N THR A 324 10.99 -36.93 35.64
CA THR A 324 10.75 -38.35 35.33
C THR A 324 11.15 -38.71 33.91
N TYR A 325 10.78 -37.87 32.93
CA TYR A 325 11.04 -38.13 31.52
C TYR A 325 12.00 -37.09 30.96
N TYR A 326 12.85 -37.47 30.02
CA TYR A 326 13.76 -36.53 29.36
C TYR A 326 13.34 -36.35 27.90
N VAL A 327 13.19 -35.10 27.45
CA VAL A 327 13.03 -34.78 26.02
C VAL A 327 14.38 -34.40 25.43
N LYS A 328 14.72 -34.99 24.28
CA LYS A 328 16.00 -34.83 23.59
C LYS A 328 16.07 -33.50 22.83
N ALA A 329 17.21 -33.24 22.19
CA ALA A 329 17.41 -32.03 21.39
C ALA A 329 16.43 -31.92 20.21
N ASP A 330 16.00 -33.05 19.66
CA ASP A 330 14.97 -33.11 18.60
C ASP A 330 13.53 -33.05 19.15
N GLY A 331 13.36 -32.89 20.47
CA GLY A 331 12.08 -32.84 21.18
C GLY A 331 11.46 -34.19 21.50
N THR A 332 12.05 -35.30 21.05
CA THR A 332 11.50 -36.63 21.28
C THR A 332 11.81 -37.10 22.70
N MET A 333 10.87 -37.79 23.34
CA MET A 333 11.11 -38.44 24.63
C MET A 333 12.16 -39.55 24.47
N ALA A 334 13.15 -39.53 25.34
CA ALA A 334 14.17 -40.56 25.42
C ALA A 334 13.60 -41.87 26.01
N THR A 335 14.07 -43.02 25.50
CA THR A 335 13.72 -44.35 26.00
C THR A 335 14.92 -45.29 25.87
N SER A 336 15.20 -46.09 26.90
CA SER A 336 16.32 -47.05 26.93
C SER A 336 17.67 -46.42 26.54
N GLU A 337 17.94 -45.21 27.00
CA GLU A 337 19.16 -44.48 26.63
C GLU A 337 19.69 -43.62 27.79
N PHE A 338 20.98 -43.30 27.70
CA PHE A 338 21.59 -42.32 28.58
C PHE A 338 21.23 -40.91 28.15
N VAL A 339 20.92 -40.06 29.11
CA VAL A 339 20.49 -38.68 28.93
C VAL A 339 21.26 -37.76 29.87
N ASP A 340 21.05 -36.45 29.71
CA ASP A 340 21.63 -35.43 30.59
C ASP A 340 23.16 -35.53 30.67
N ASN A 341 23.81 -35.37 29.50
CA ASN A 341 25.25 -35.51 29.32
C ASN A 341 25.79 -36.90 29.73
N ASN A 342 25.04 -37.94 29.36
CA ASN A 342 25.35 -39.34 29.66
C ASN A 342 25.44 -39.69 31.15
N LYS A 343 24.81 -38.91 32.04
CA LYS A 343 24.85 -39.17 33.50
C LYS A 343 23.67 -39.96 34.01
N CYS A 344 22.52 -39.83 33.35
CA CYS A 344 21.26 -40.42 33.80
C CYS A 344 20.81 -41.46 32.78
N TYR A 345 20.10 -42.49 33.22
CA TYR A 345 19.51 -43.49 32.32
C TYR A 345 17.99 -43.50 32.46
N VAL A 346 17.29 -43.56 31.33
CA VAL A 346 15.84 -43.75 31.28
C VAL A 346 15.52 -45.16 30.78
N ASP A 347 14.52 -45.81 31.38
CA ASP A 347 14.11 -47.18 31.03
C ASP A 347 13.36 -47.25 29.69
N ALA A 348 12.86 -48.44 29.33
CA ALA A 348 12.09 -48.66 28.10
C ALA A 348 10.78 -47.86 28.01
N ASN A 349 10.26 -47.40 29.15
CA ASN A 349 9.09 -46.54 29.23
C ASN A 349 9.48 -45.05 29.32
N GLY A 350 10.78 -44.73 29.25
CA GLY A 350 11.32 -43.38 29.36
C GLY A 350 11.41 -42.85 30.80
N LYS A 351 11.18 -43.69 31.81
CA LYS A 351 11.25 -43.27 33.21
C LYS A 351 12.69 -43.25 33.70
N TRP A 352 13.06 -42.18 34.40
CA TRP A 352 14.37 -42.05 35.02
C TRP A 352 14.61 -43.13 36.08
N VAL A 353 15.67 -43.91 35.90
CA VAL A 353 16.14 -44.92 36.85
C VAL A 353 16.88 -44.23 38.01
N LYS A 354 16.16 -43.96 39.11
CA LYS A 354 16.70 -43.27 40.30
C LYS A 354 17.30 -44.18 41.36
N SER A 355 16.93 -45.45 41.37
CA SER A 355 17.39 -46.42 42.36
C SER A 355 18.90 -46.68 42.24
N THR A 356 19.53 -46.92 43.38
CA THR A 356 20.92 -47.36 43.46
C THR A 356 21.00 -48.83 43.08
N GLN A 357 21.57 -49.14 41.92
CA GLN A 357 21.64 -50.50 41.39
C GLN A 357 22.73 -50.67 40.32
N TRP A 358 23.09 -51.92 40.05
CA TRP A 358 23.82 -52.27 38.83
C TRP A 358 22.92 -52.11 37.62
N LEU A 359 23.48 -51.62 36.53
CA LEU A 359 22.80 -51.46 35.26
C LEU A 359 23.66 -52.08 34.17
N GLU A 360 23.11 -52.98 33.37
CA GLU A 360 23.81 -53.63 32.27
C GLU A 360 23.18 -53.24 30.94
N ILE A 361 23.98 -52.65 30.05
CA ILE A 361 23.54 -52.16 28.75
C ILE A 361 24.60 -52.55 27.73
N ASN A 362 24.21 -53.26 26.67
CA ASN A 362 25.11 -53.70 25.60
C ASN A 362 26.38 -54.40 26.14
N SER A 363 26.20 -55.34 27.08
CA SER A 363 27.28 -56.09 27.75
C SER A 363 28.27 -55.22 28.55
N LYS A 364 27.95 -53.95 28.81
CA LYS A 364 28.72 -53.05 29.68
C LYS A 364 27.97 -52.86 30.98
N ARG A 365 28.70 -52.91 32.09
CA ARG A 365 28.14 -52.72 33.43
C ARG A 365 28.43 -51.31 33.94
N TYR A 366 27.39 -50.68 34.46
CA TYR A 366 27.38 -49.37 35.08
C TYR A 366 26.85 -49.52 36.51
N TYR A 367 27.13 -48.54 37.35
CA TYR A 367 26.52 -48.48 38.68
C TYR A 367 25.83 -47.15 38.89
N MET A 368 24.54 -47.22 39.19
CA MET A 368 23.68 -46.09 39.49
C MET A 368 23.74 -45.78 40.99
N THR A 369 23.79 -44.51 41.34
CA THR A 369 23.58 -44.02 42.71
C THR A 369 22.78 -42.74 42.65
N SER A 370 21.61 -42.73 43.30
CA SER A 370 20.71 -41.57 43.33
C SER A 370 20.45 -40.99 41.92
N GLY A 371 20.16 -41.86 40.95
CA GLY A 371 19.84 -41.48 39.58
C GLY A 371 21.00 -41.12 38.66
N ASN A 372 22.25 -41.19 39.13
CA ASN A 372 23.43 -40.88 38.32
C ASN A 372 24.37 -42.09 38.22
N ILE A 373 24.97 -42.32 37.05
CA ILE A 373 26.06 -43.29 36.92
C ILE A 373 27.33 -42.80 37.64
N GLN A 374 28.12 -43.75 38.12
CA GLN A 374 29.46 -43.47 38.63
C GLN A 374 30.46 -43.41 37.47
N GLN A 375 31.25 -42.34 37.42
CA GLN A 375 32.26 -42.10 36.37
C GLN A 375 33.59 -41.68 37.00
N SER A 376 34.68 -42.05 36.34
CA SER A 376 36.06 -41.66 36.65
C SER A 376 36.47 -41.87 38.11
N LYS A 377 35.99 -42.93 38.76
CA LYS A 377 36.20 -43.11 40.21
C LYS A 377 36.15 -44.57 40.64
N TRP A 378 36.77 -44.82 41.80
CA TRP A 378 36.56 -46.03 42.59
C TRP A 378 35.25 -45.92 43.38
N VAL A 379 34.49 -47.02 43.43
CA VAL A 379 33.24 -47.11 44.19
C VAL A 379 33.22 -48.42 44.97
N LYS A 380 32.90 -48.34 46.26
CA LYS A 380 32.76 -49.50 47.13
C LYS A 380 31.30 -49.96 47.13
N ILE A 381 31.05 -51.16 46.60
CA ILE A 381 29.71 -51.73 46.45
C ILE A 381 29.72 -53.10 47.14
N ASN A 382 28.85 -53.29 48.14
CA ASN A 382 28.78 -54.52 48.95
C ASN A 382 30.16 -54.98 49.45
N ASN A 383 30.89 -54.06 50.09
CA ASN A 383 32.24 -54.21 50.62
C ASN A 383 33.35 -54.54 49.59
N LYS A 384 33.09 -54.44 48.29
CA LYS A 384 34.07 -54.68 47.21
C LYS A 384 34.30 -53.40 46.41
N TRP A 385 35.54 -53.15 46.00
CA TRP A 385 35.90 -51.98 45.19
C TRP A 385 35.80 -52.29 43.70
N TYR A 386 35.25 -51.35 42.95
CA TYR A 386 35.12 -51.37 41.50
C TYR A 386 35.56 -50.02 40.94
N TYR A 387 36.15 -50.00 39.75
CA TYR A 387 36.54 -48.76 39.09
C TYR A 387 35.71 -48.52 37.83
N PHE A 388 35.22 -47.29 37.67
CA PHE A 388 34.43 -46.86 36.51
C PHE A 388 35.22 -45.81 35.72
N ASP A 389 35.25 -45.95 34.40
CA ASP A 389 35.95 -45.02 33.50
C ASP A 389 35.18 -43.70 33.27
N THR A 390 35.69 -42.86 32.37
CA THR A 390 35.09 -41.57 31.99
C THR A 390 33.69 -41.69 31.39
N SER A 391 33.38 -42.83 30.77
CA SER A 391 32.05 -43.14 30.24
C SER A 391 31.17 -43.85 31.26
N GLY A 392 31.70 -44.14 32.46
CA GLY A 392 31.01 -44.84 33.55
C GLY A 392 30.95 -46.35 33.38
N VAL A 393 31.75 -46.92 32.48
CA VAL A 393 31.83 -48.37 32.28
C VAL A 393 32.74 -48.96 33.34
N MET A 394 32.26 -50.00 34.03
CA MET A 394 33.04 -50.78 34.99
C MET A 394 34.21 -51.45 34.27
N GLN A 395 35.42 -51.21 34.76
CA GLN A 395 36.63 -51.80 34.21
C GLN A 395 36.84 -53.23 34.73
N THR A 396 37.35 -54.11 33.88
CA THR A 396 37.64 -55.52 34.18
C THR A 396 38.99 -55.93 33.62
N SER A 397 39.65 -56.89 34.25
CA SER A 397 40.90 -57.53 33.79
C SER A 397 42.01 -56.54 33.38
N LYS A 398 42.25 -55.50 34.18
CA LYS A 398 43.26 -54.49 33.86
C LYS A 398 43.81 -53.77 35.09
N TRP A 399 44.98 -53.16 34.91
CA TRP A 399 45.56 -52.22 35.85
C TRP A 399 44.87 -50.85 35.78
N ILE A 400 44.59 -50.28 36.95
CA ILE A 400 44.08 -48.93 37.13
C ILE A 400 45.21 -48.09 37.73
N SER A 401 45.60 -47.03 37.02
CA SER A 401 46.71 -46.13 37.37
C SER A 401 48.04 -46.86 37.66
N GLY A 402 48.23 -48.08 37.12
CA GLY A 402 49.43 -48.90 37.34
C GLY A 402 49.61 -49.43 38.77
N GLN A 403 48.65 -49.23 39.66
CA GLN A 403 48.80 -49.55 41.10
C GLN A 403 47.85 -50.65 41.58
N TYR A 404 46.65 -50.71 41.01
CA TYR A 404 45.58 -51.62 41.45
C TYR A 404 45.09 -52.43 40.27
N TYR A 405 44.78 -53.72 40.49
CA TYR A 405 44.25 -54.59 39.45
C TYR A 405 42.78 -54.89 39.69
N VAL A 406 41.93 -54.70 38.68
CA VAL A 406 40.54 -55.16 38.68
C VAL A 406 40.42 -56.50 37.94
N LYS A 407 39.75 -57.47 38.56
CA LYS A 407 39.57 -58.83 38.03
C LYS A 407 38.55 -58.89 36.90
N SER A 408 38.33 -60.07 36.33
CA SER A 408 37.34 -60.29 35.26
C SER A 408 35.90 -59.99 35.69
N ASP A 409 35.60 -60.10 36.98
CA ASP A 409 34.32 -59.73 37.57
C ASP A 409 34.24 -58.25 38.03
N GLY A 410 35.30 -57.47 37.77
CA GLY A 410 35.43 -56.05 38.08
C GLY A 410 35.87 -55.72 39.49
N LYS A 411 35.98 -56.72 40.39
CA LYS A 411 36.41 -56.49 41.77
C LYS A 411 37.89 -56.17 41.80
N MET A 412 38.29 -55.19 42.61
CA MET A 412 39.69 -54.95 42.96
C MET A 412 40.27 -56.21 43.64
N ALA A 413 41.43 -56.65 43.16
CA ALA A 413 42.17 -57.75 43.76
C ALA A 413 42.86 -57.33 45.06
N THR A 414 42.93 -58.24 46.04
CA THR A 414 43.63 -58.03 47.32
C THR A 414 44.25 -59.33 47.79
N SER A 415 45.50 -59.29 48.27
CA SER A 415 46.25 -60.46 48.77
C SER A 415 46.27 -61.64 47.80
N GLU A 416 46.47 -61.38 46.51
CA GLU A 416 46.42 -62.41 45.48
C GLU A 416 47.36 -62.10 44.29
N TRP A 417 47.70 -63.15 43.54
CA TRP A 417 48.42 -63.04 42.27
C TRP A 417 47.44 -62.68 41.14
N VAL A 418 47.80 -61.70 40.32
CA VAL A 418 46.96 -61.14 39.24
C VAL A 418 47.68 -61.18 37.89
N ASP A 419 46.95 -60.83 36.82
CA ASP A 419 47.48 -60.66 35.46
C ASP A 419 48.27 -61.90 34.97
N GLY A 420 47.57 -63.04 34.93
CA GLY A 420 48.17 -64.33 34.56
C GLY A 420 49.18 -64.87 35.57
N GLY A 421 49.17 -64.37 36.81
CA GLY A 421 50.07 -64.81 37.89
C GLY A 421 51.42 -64.10 37.89
N LYS A 422 51.56 -62.97 37.20
CA LYS A 422 52.83 -62.23 37.04
C LYS A 422 53.11 -61.23 38.16
N TYR A 423 52.07 -60.73 38.84
CA TYR A 423 52.20 -59.68 39.84
C TYR A 423 51.39 -60.02 41.09
N TYR A 424 51.88 -59.65 42.27
CA TYR A 424 51.18 -59.84 43.54
C TYR A 424 50.69 -58.49 44.08
N VAL A 425 49.43 -58.42 44.52
CA VAL A 425 48.85 -57.25 45.18
C VAL A 425 48.65 -57.52 46.68
N GLY A 426 48.93 -56.51 47.51
CA GLY A 426 48.82 -56.60 48.97
C GLY A 426 47.38 -56.62 49.49
N SER A 427 47.22 -56.65 50.81
CA SER A 427 45.91 -56.61 51.48
C SER A 427 45.15 -55.30 51.27
N ASP A 428 45.87 -54.21 50.95
CA ASP A 428 45.33 -52.92 50.54
C ASP A 428 45.08 -52.84 49.01
N GLY A 429 45.38 -53.91 48.26
CA GLY A 429 45.21 -54.03 46.82
C GLY A 429 46.32 -53.37 45.98
N LYS A 430 47.32 -52.75 46.61
CA LYS A 430 48.44 -52.14 45.87
C LYS A 430 49.41 -53.20 45.37
N TRP A 431 49.93 -53.00 44.17
CA TRP A 431 51.01 -53.82 43.63
C TRP A 431 52.26 -53.79 44.52
N ILE A 432 52.75 -54.97 44.90
CA ILE A 432 54.02 -55.14 45.61
C ILE A 432 55.08 -55.56 44.59
N LYS A 433 55.93 -54.60 44.22
CA LYS A 433 57.01 -54.84 43.25
C LYS A 433 58.06 -55.80 43.82
N GLY A 434 58.43 -56.82 43.05
CA GLY A 434 59.45 -57.79 43.43
C GLY A 434 59.00 -58.85 44.44
N TYR A 435 57.70 -58.97 44.73
CA TYR A 435 57.16 -60.03 45.56
C TYR A 435 57.39 -61.41 44.90
N GLN A 436 57.91 -62.37 45.66
CA GLN A 436 58.25 -63.71 45.17
C GLN A 436 57.23 -64.74 45.68
N LYS A 437 57.03 -65.80 44.89
CA LYS A 437 56.00 -66.83 45.10
C LYS A 437 56.51 -67.96 45.98
#